data_AF-A0A392NDK1-F1
#
_entry.id   AF-A0A392NDK1-F1
#
_cell.length_a   1.000
_cell.length_b   1.000
_cell.length_c   1.000
_cell.angle_alpha   90.00
_cell.angle_beta   90.00
_cell.angle_gamma   90.00
#
_symmetry.space_group_name_H-M   'P 1'
#
loop_
_entity.id
_entity.type
_entity.pdbx_description
1 polymer ?
#
loop_
_entity_poly.entity_id
_entity_poly.type
_entity_poly.pdbx_seq_one_letter_code
_entity_poly.pdbx_strand_id
1 'polypeptide(L)'
;MSLSSTSNSLIPPTKSLIPQQPHSSLTNQSSFPIGLKPKPKPKPNSILAVHAAEPAKNPVVTEKPSKPQPTTIPRNVASTKWTIDSWKSKKALQLPEYPNQEELEAVLKTLDDFPPIVFAGEARTLEEHLGDAAMGNAFLLQGGDCAESFKEFNANNIRDTFRIILQMSVVMMFGGQMPVIK
;
A
#
# COMPACT_ATOMS: atom_id res chain seq x y z
N MET A 1 40.25 -52.79 2.41
CA MET A 1 41.48 -52.28 3.07
C MET A 1 41.26 -50.78 3.24
N SER A 2 40.85 -50.27 4.40
CA SER A 2 41.58 -50.17 5.68
C SER A 2 42.43 -48.90 5.77
N LEU A 3 41.90 -47.88 6.49
CA LEU A 3 42.58 -47.00 7.48
C LEU A 3 43.72 -46.07 6.97
N SER A 4 44.03 -44.88 7.53
CA SER A 4 43.56 -44.16 8.73
C SER A 4 43.80 -42.64 8.65
N SER A 5 42.85 -41.86 9.17
CA SER A 5 42.98 -40.74 10.14
C SER A 5 44.33 -40.01 10.37
N THR A 6 44.29 -38.66 10.34
CA THR A 6 44.77 -37.83 11.47
C THR A 6 44.01 -36.50 11.58
N SER A 7 43.73 -36.08 12.81
CA SER A 7 43.00 -34.84 13.16
C SER A 7 43.93 -33.67 13.43
N ASN A 8 43.41 -32.44 13.44
CA ASN A 8 43.87 -31.42 14.38
C ASN A 8 42.74 -30.45 14.76
N SER A 9 42.63 -30.14 16.06
CA SER A 9 41.65 -29.25 16.68
C SER A 9 42.36 -28.39 17.71
N LEU A 10 42.04 -27.09 17.80
CA LEU A 10 42.54 -26.20 18.86
C LEU A 10 41.58 -25.01 19.08
N ILE A 11 41.25 -24.78 20.35
CA ILE A 11 40.25 -23.84 20.95
C ILE A 11 40.76 -23.54 22.39
N PRO A 12 40.42 -22.42 23.10
CA PRO A 12 39.95 -21.09 22.69
C PRO A 12 41.12 -20.05 22.83
N PRO A 13 41.31 -19.17 23.86
CA PRO A 13 40.51 -18.75 25.04
C PRO A 13 39.83 -17.36 24.93
N THR A 14 38.93 -17.08 25.87
CA THR A 14 38.14 -15.85 26.11
C THR A 14 38.91 -14.70 26.78
N LYS A 15 38.44 -13.45 26.62
CA LYS A 15 38.38 -12.46 27.72
C LYS A 15 37.34 -11.35 27.47
N SER A 16 36.37 -11.25 28.39
CA SER A 16 35.49 -10.09 28.58
C SER A 16 36.24 -9.03 29.40
N LEU A 17 35.96 -7.74 29.18
CA LEU A 17 36.23 -6.66 30.13
C LEU A 17 35.39 -5.41 29.83
N ILE A 18 34.37 -5.19 30.66
CA ILE A 18 33.61 -3.94 30.78
C ILE A 18 34.37 -3.01 31.75
N PRO A 19 34.56 -1.72 31.43
CA PRO A 19 34.84 -0.69 32.43
C PRO A 19 33.57 0.11 32.77
N GLN A 20 33.25 0.24 34.05
CA GLN A 20 32.20 1.14 34.55
C GLN A 20 32.78 2.52 34.90
N GLN A 21 32.07 3.59 34.52
CA GLN A 21 31.82 4.82 35.33
C GLN A 21 33.03 5.72 35.74
N PRO A 22 32.87 7.06 35.88
CA PRO A 22 31.94 7.70 36.83
C PRO A 22 31.12 8.89 36.31
N HIS A 23 30.13 9.29 37.14
CA HIS A 23 29.33 10.50 36.97
C HIS A 23 30.14 11.77 37.28
N SER A 24 29.89 12.86 36.54
CA SER A 24 30.15 14.22 37.00
C SER A 24 29.07 15.18 36.51
N SER A 25 28.29 15.71 37.45
CA SER A 25 27.34 16.79 37.22
C SER A 25 28.07 18.13 37.27
N LEU A 26 28.09 18.88 36.17
CA LEU A 26 28.56 20.27 36.15
C LEU A 26 27.55 21.18 35.45
N THR A 27 27.10 22.16 36.22
CA THR A 27 26.35 23.33 35.77
C THR A 27 27.16 24.14 34.76
N ASN A 28 26.54 24.67 33.72
CA ASN A 28 27.04 25.89 33.10
C ASN A 28 25.89 26.80 32.64
N GLN A 29 25.78 27.96 33.27
CA GLN A 29 24.95 29.05 32.77
C GLN A 29 25.77 29.84 31.74
N SER A 30 25.16 30.21 30.62
CA SER A 30 25.65 31.33 29.82
C SER A 30 24.50 32.27 29.48
N SER A 31 24.73 33.53 29.77
CA SER A 31 23.78 34.63 29.58
C SER A 31 24.19 35.50 28.39
N PHE A 32 23.38 36.53 28.09
CA PHE A 32 23.62 37.61 27.13
C PHE A 32 23.16 37.32 25.67
N PRO A 33 22.83 38.35 24.86
CA PRO A 33 21.43 38.81 24.81
C PRO A 33 20.97 39.11 23.36
N ILE A 34 20.02 40.04 23.22
CA ILE A 34 19.62 40.77 21.99
C ILE A 34 18.47 40.11 21.21
N GLY A 35 17.40 40.89 21.03
CA GLY A 35 16.15 40.45 20.44
C GLY A 35 16.14 40.45 18.91
N LEU A 36 15.46 39.45 18.35
CA LEU A 36 15.06 39.42 16.94
C LEU A 36 13.55 39.63 16.84
N LYS A 37 13.12 40.62 16.06
CA LYS A 37 11.70 40.85 15.78
C LYS A 37 11.13 39.65 14.99
N PRO A 38 9.95 39.12 15.34
CA PRO A 38 9.38 37.99 14.61
C PRO A 38 9.02 38.38 13.17
N LYS A 39 9.46 37.59 12.19
CA LYS A 39 8.95 37.66 10.81
C LYS A 39 7.48 37.19 10.78
N PRO A 40 6.62 37.78 9.94
CA PRO A 40 5.23 37.33 9.80
C PRO A 40 5.19 35.90 9.25
N LYS A 41 4.38 35.05 9.88
CA LYS A 41 4.12 33.68 9.39
C LYS A 41 3.31 33.74 8.09
N PRO A 42 3.62 32.93 7.06
CA PRO A 42 2.72 32.77 5.94
C PRO A 42 1.39 32.18 6.44
N LYS A 43 0.26 32.74 5.98
CA LYS A 43 -1.06 32.19 6.27
C LYS A 43 -1.19 30.84 5.56
N PRO A 44 -1.64 29.77 6.23
CA PRO A 44 -2.03 28.56 5.51
C PRO A 44 -3.29 28.88 4.70
N ASN A 45 -3.18 28.83 3.37
CA ASN A 45 -4.38 28.75 2.54
C ASN A 45 -5.07 27.42 2.86
N SER A 46 -6.31 27.48 3.36
CA SER A 46 -7.07 26.26 3.62
C SER A 46 -7.30 25.53 2.30
N ILE A 47 -6.72 24.32 2.17
CA ILE A 47 -7.16 23.37 1.15
C ILE A 47 -8.60 23.03 1.53
N LEU A 48 -9.56 23.60 0.80
CA LEU A 48 -10.96 23.25 0.96
C LEU A 48 -11.12 21.84 0.40
N ALA A 49 -11.35 20.87 1.27
CA ALA A 49 -11.80 19.54 0.88
C ALA A 49 -13.20 19.68 0.28
N VAL A 50 -13.27 19.68 -1.05
CA VAL A 50 -14.50 19.84 -1.81
C VAL A 50 -15.30 18.52 -1.72
N HIS A 51 -16.45 18.57 -1.04
CA HIS A 51 -17.46 17.51 -0.89
C HIS A 51 -17.07 16.31 -0.01
N ALA A 52 -17.27 16.45 1.30
CA ALA A 52 -17.62 15.30 2.14
C ALA A 52 -18.96 14.69 1.66
N ALA A 53 -19.13 13.37 1.80
CA ALA A 53 -20.36 12.70 1.39
C ALA A 53 -21.56 13.20 2.20
N GLU A 54 -22.62 13.66 1.53
CA GLU A 54 -23.86 14.05 2.20
C GLU A 54 -24.52 12.84 2.89
N PRO A 55 -24.95 12.95 4.17
CA PRO A 55 -25.70 11.90 4.81
C PRO A 55 -27.10 11.80 4.20
N ALA A 56 -27.50 10.59 3.81
CA ALA A 56 -28.78 10.33 3.16
C ALA A 56 -29.98 10.72 4.04
N LYS A 57 -30.64 11.82 3.70
CA LYS A 57 -31.91 12.26 4.33
C LYS A 57 -33.10 11.55 3.66
N ASN A 58 -33.39 10.32 4.06
CA ASN A 58 -34.70 9.70 3.83
C ASN A 58 -35.34 9.35 5.19
N PRO A 59 -36.50 9.91 5.54
CA PRO A 59 -37.18 9.56 6.79
C PRO A 59 -37.73 8.13 6.73
N VAL A 60 -37.53 7.38 7.82
CA VAL A 60 -38.12 6.06 8.01
C VAL A 60 -39.64 6.22 8.13
N VAL A 61 -40.38 5.75 7.12
CA VAL A 61 -41.85 5.62 7.20
C VAL A 61 -42.17 4.25 7.77
N THR A 62 -42.77 4.24 8.96
CA THR A 62 -43.19 3.03 9.66
C THR A 62 -44.52 2.54 9.11
N GLU A 63 -44.52 1.45 8.32
CA GLU A 63 -45.76 0.75 7.95
C GLU A 63 -45.92 -0.59 8.69
N LYS A 64 -47.17 -0.89 9.02
CA LYS A 64 -47.61 -2.00 9.87
C LYS A 64 -47.78 -3.27 9.03
N PRO A 65 -47.51 -4.49 9.55
CA PRO A 65 -47.41 -5.68 8.71
C PRO A 65 -48.76 -6.07 8.08
N SER A 66 -48.79 -6.14 6.75
CA SER A 66 -49.86 -6.75 5.97
C SER A 66 -49.37 -8.02 5.26
N LYS A 67 -50.31 -8.87 4.86
CA LYS A 67 -50.15 -10.30 4.53
C LYS A 67 -49.28 -10.51 3.26
N PRO A 68 -48.45 -11.57 3.17
CA PRO A 68 -47.54 -11.75 2.04
C PRO A 68 -48.29 -12.00 0.72
N GLN A 69 -47.98 -11.17 -0.28
CA GLN A 69 -48.42 -11.28 -1.66
C GLN A 69 -47.16 -11.38 -2.55
N PRO A 70 -47.12 -12.22 -3.60
CA PRO A 70 -45.90 -12.44 -4.37
C PRO A 70 -45.59 -11.24 -5.27
N THR A 71 -44.82 -10.29 -4.75
CA THR A 71 -44.39 -9.09 -5.48
C THR A 71 -43.31 -9.45 -6.50
N THR A 72 -43.72 -9.69 -7.75
CA THR A 72 -42.81 -9.71 -8.90
C THR A 72 -42.22 -8.32 -9.10
N ILE A 73 -41.05 -8.07 -8.51
CA ILE A 73 -40.25 -6.87 -8.79
C ILE A 73 -39.83 -6.95 -10.26
N PRO A 74 -40.22 -5.99 -11.13
CA PRO A 74 -39.69 -5.92 -12.48
C PRO A 74 -38.23 -5.49 -12.40
N ARG A 75 -37.33 -6.47 -12.28
CA ARG A 75 -35.89 -6.25 -12.20
C ARG A 75 -35.38 -5.83 -13.59
N ASN A 76 -35.57 -4.57 -13.93
CA ASN A 76 -35.04 -3.93 -15.13
C ASN A 76 -33.51 -3.76 -15.00
N VAL A 77 -32.78 -4.88 -15.06
CA VAL A 77 -31.33 -4.87 -15.27
C VAL A 77 -31.10 -4.59 -16.75
N ALA A 78 -31.16 -3.31 -17.12
CA ALA A 78 -30.60 -2.86 -18.38
C ALA A 78 -29.08 -3.10 -18.31
N SER A 79 -28.64 -4.27 -18.75
CA SER A 79 -27.23 -4.68 -18.81
C SER A 79 -26.51 -3.78 -19.81
N THR A 80 -25.99 -2.66 -19.31
CA THR A 80 -25.18 -1.75 -20.13
C THR A 80 -24.00 -2.54 -20.64
N LYS A 81 -23.90 -2.73 -21.97
CA LYS A 81 -22.83 -3.52 -22.58
C LYS A 81 -21.50 -2.89 -22.19
N TRP A 82 -20.61 -3.69 -21.60
CA TRP A 82 -19.30 -3.22 -21.18
C TRP A 82 -18.49 -2.75 -22.39
N THR A 83 -17.85 -1.59 -22.24
CA THR A 83 -16.87 -1.00 -23.15
C THR A 83 -15.81 -0.28 -22.32
N ILE A 84 -14.63 -0.03 -22.92
CA ILE A 84 -13.50 0.63 -22.25
C ILE A 84 -13.91 1.99 -21.64
N ASP A 85 -14.70 2.80 -22.36
CA ASP A 85 -15.17 4.11 -21.88
C ASP A 85 -16.40 4.07 -20.96
N SER A 86 -17.03 2.91 -20.75
CA SER A 86 -18.31 2.83 -20.03
C SER A 86 -18.24 3.36 -18.58
N TRP A 87 -17.06 3.37 -17.96
CA TRP A 87 -16.84 3.93 -16.62
C TRP A 87 -17.00 5.47 -16.57
N LYS A 88 -16.72 6.19 -17.67
CA LYS A 88 -16.84 7.66 -17.74
C LYS A 88 -18.29 8.15 -17.53
N SER A 89 -19.27 7.27 -17.74
CA SER A 89 -20.69 7.52 -17.46
C SER A 89 -21.09 7.39 -15.99
N LYS A 90 -20.18 6.94 -15.11
CA LYS A 90 -20.45 6.67 -13.68
C LYS A 90 -19.92 7.80 -12.81
N LYS A 91 -20.54 8.00 -11.65
CA LYS A 91 -20.09 8.99 -10.66
C LYS A 91 -18.75 8.56 -10.04
N ALA A 92 -17.68 9.28 -10.35
CA ALA A 92 -16.39 9.16 -9.68
C ALA A 92 -16.21 10.30 -8.65
N LEU A 93 -15.43 10.07 -7.58
CA LEU A 93 -15.31 11.00 -6.44
C LEU A 93 -13.91 11.60 -6.24
N GLN A 94 -12.86 10.98 -6.79
CA GLN A 94 -11.45 11.31 -6.51
C GLN A 94 -10.65 11.52 -7.81
N LEU A 95 -11.29 12.07 -8.85
CA LEU A 95 -10.61 12.44 -10.08
C LEU A 95 -10.00 13.85 -9.95
N PRO A 96 -8.75 14.06 -10.39
CA PRO A 96 -8.19 15.40 -10.51
C PRO A 96 -8.89 16.19 -11.62
N GLU A 97 -9.01 17.50 -11.43
CA GLU A 97 -9.44 18.44 -12.46
C GLU A 97 -8.21 18.95 -13.23
N TYR A 98 -8.12 18.61 -14.51
CA TYR A 98 -7.05 19.09 -15.39
C TYR A 98 -7.47 20.41 -16.07
N PRO A 99 -6.66 21.48 -16.02
CA PRO A 99 -7.05 22.79 -16.53
C PRO A 99 -6.96 22.91 -18.06
N ASN A 100 -6.26 21.99 -18.72
CA ASN A 100 -6.09 21.94 -20.17
C ASN A 100 -6.45 20.52 -20.65
N GLN A 101 -7.46 20.43 -21.51
CA GLN A 101 -8.00 19.15 -22.00
C GLN A 101 -7.14 18.61 -23.17
N GLU A 102 -6.62 19.50 -24.00
CA GLU A 102 -5.75 19.18 -25.13
C GLU A 102 -4.39 18.61 -24.67
N GLU A 103 -3.83 19.14 -23.57
CA GLU A 103 -2.63 18.58 -22.92
C GLU A 103 -2.90 17.19 -22.32
N LEU A 104 -4.06 16.99 -21.69
CA LEU A 104 -4.46 15.69 -21.14
C LEU A 104 -4.56 14.64 -22.26
N GLU A 105 -5.21 14.98 -23.38
CA GLU A 105 -5.35 14.08 -24.54
C GLU A 105 -3.99 13.77 -25.20
N ALA A 106 -3.08 14.73 -25.29
CA ALA A 106 -1.72 14.52 -25.78
C ALA A 106 -0.90 13.57 -24.89
N VAL A 107 -1.02 13.69 -23.56
CA VAL A 107 -0.36 12.77 -22.61
C VAL A 107 -0.99 11.38 -22.69
N LEU A 108 -2.32 11.26 -22.71
CA LEU A 108 -3.00 9.97 -22.83
C LEU A 108 -2.61 9.21 -24.10
N LYS A 109 -2.51 9.90 -25.24
CA LYS A 109 -2.02 9.30 -26.50
C LYS A 109 -0.58 8.79 -26.36
N THR A 110 0.29 9.56 -25.70
CA THR A 110 1.69 9.18 -25.48
C THR A 110 1.81 7.91 -24.61
N LEU A 111 0.91 7.75 -23.64
CA LEU A 111 0.86 6.55 -22.78
C LEU A 111 0.31 5.31 -23.50
N ASP A 112 -0.63 5.48 -24.45
CA ASP A 112 -1.19 4.39 -25.28
C ASP A 112 -0.15 3.80 -26.25
N ASP A 113 0.80 4.63 -26.72
CA ASP A 113 1.92 4.20 -27.58
C ASP A 113 3.05 3.47 -26.82
N PHE A 114 3.03 3.39 -25.49
CA PHE A 114 4.07 2.74 -24.68
C PHE A 114 3.83 1.22 -24.48
N PRO A 115 4.90 0.41 -24.32
CA PRO A 115 4.76 -1.01 -24.03
C PRO A 115 3.97 -1.28 -22.74
N PRO A 116 3.14 -2.34 -22.68
CA PRO A 116 2.41 -2.70 -21.47
C PRO A 116 3.36 -3.14 -20.35
N ILE A 117 3.01 -2.81 -19.11
CA ILE A 117 3.81 -3.17 -17.91
C ILE A 117 3.69 -4.67 -17.58
N VAL A 118 2.56 -5.30 -17.93
CA VAL A 118 2.28 -6.73 -17.69
C VAL A 118 1.61 -7.37 -18.91
N PHE A 119 1.83 -8.66 -19.12
CA PHE A 119 1.17 -9.44 -20.15
C PHE A 119 -0.15 -10.05 -19.65
N ALA A 120 -1.12 -10.20 -20.56
CA ALA A 120 -2.42 -10.80 -20.24
C ALA A 120 -2.34 -12.28 -19.79
N GLY A 121 -1.22 -12.96 -20.00
CA GLY A 121 -0.97 -14.29 -19.44
C GLY A 121 -0.71 -14.24 -17.93
N GLU A 122 0.13 -13.30 -17.49
CA GLU A 122 0.50 -13.10 -16.08
C GLU A 122 -0.71 -12.72 -15.23
N ALA A 123 -1.58 -11.85 -15.75
CA ALA A 123 -2.83 -11.48 -15.08
C ALA A 123 -3.77 -12.68 -14.85
N ARG A 124 -3.87 -13.61 -15.82
CA ARG A 124 -4.67 -14.84 -15.68
C ARG A 124 -4.04 -15.83 -14.70
N THR A 125 -2.72 -15.98 -14.72
CA THR A 125 -1.99 -16.78 -13.72
C THR A 125 -2.19 -16.24 -12.30
N LEU A 126 -2.22 -14.91 -12.13
CA LEU A 126 -2.55 -14.29 -10.85
C LEU A 126 -4.02 -14.54 -10.45
N GLU A 127 -4.96 -14.45 -11.40
CA GLU A 127 -6.38 -14.77 -11.17
C GLU A 127 -6.58 -16.21 -10.68
N GLU A 128 -5.91 -17.18 -11.31
CA GLU A 128 -5.91 -18.60 -10.91
C GLU A 128 -5.41 -18.78 -9.47
N HIS A 129 -4.24 -18.19 -9.14
CA HIS A 129 -3.70 -18.24 -7.78
C HIS A 129 -4.60 -17.55 -6.74
N LEU A 130 -5.22 -16.42 -7.08
CA LEU A 130 -6.19 -15.74 -6.20
C LEU A 130 -7.44 -16.59 -5.98
N GLY A 131 -7.82 -17.41 -6.97
CA GLY A 131 -8.84 -18.46 -6.82
C GLY A 131 -8.47 -19.49 -5.74
N ASP A 132 -7.23 -19.99 -5.74
CA ASP A 132 -6.73 -20.88 -4.69
C ASP A 132 -6.77 -20.23 -3.30
N ALA A 133 -6.41 -18.94 -3.20
CA ALA A 133 -6.51 -18.22 -1.92
C ALA A 133 -7.97 -18.05 -1.47
N ALA A 134 -8.90 -17.77 -2.39
CA ALA A 134 -10.33 -17.67 -2.08
C ALA A 134 -10.93 -19.02 -1.61
N MET A 135 -10.37 -20.14 -2.08
CA MET A 135 -10.74 -21.49 -1.64
C MET A 135 -10.01 -21.94 -0.34
N GLY A 136 -9.09 -21.13 0.18
CA GLY A 136 -8.30 -21.45 1.39
C GLY A 136 -7.09 -22.37 1.14
N ASN A 137 -6.72 -22.60 -0.12
CA ASN A 137 -5.56 -23.43 -0.52
C ASN A 137 -4.23 -22.66 -0.46
N ALA A 138 -4.28 -21.33 -0.45
CA ALA A 138 -3.13 -20.43 -0.43
C ALA A 138 -3.42 -19.17 0.39
N PHE A 139 -2.38 -18.38 0.69
CA PHE A 139 -2.48 -17.10 1.37
C PHE A 139 -1.96 -15.96 0.48
N LEU A 140 -2.61 -14.78 0.51
CA LEU A 140 -2.18 -13.60 -0.22
C LEU A 140 -1.37 -12.67 0.69
N LEU A 141 -0.12 -12.39 0.31
CA LEU A 141 0.70 -11.34 0.90
C LEU A 141 0.87 -10.19 -0.10
N GLN A 142 0.15 -9.11 0.12
CA GLN A 142 0.33 -7.85 -0.62
C GLN A 142 0.96 -6.80 0.30
N GLY A 143 1.98 -6.09 -0.18
CA GLY A 143 2.67 -5.05 0.57
C GLY A 143 3.49 -4.14 -0.34
N GLY A 144 3.76 -2.91 0.11
CA GLY A 144 4.44 -1.87 -0.66
C GLY A 144 4.40 -0.53 0.06
N ASP A 145 4.80 0.52 -0.64
CA ASP A 145 4.71 1.89 -0.14
C ASP A 145 3.24 2.35 -0.07
N CYS A 146 2.92 3.29 0.83
CA CYS A 146 1.57 3.86 0.94
C CYS A 146 1.21 4.74 -0.28
N ALA A 147 2.23 5.41 -0.82
CA ALA A 147 2.22 6.10 -2.11
C ALA A 147 3.66 6.24 -2.58
N GLU A 148 3.99 5.76 -3.77
CA GLU A 148 5.33 5.92 -4.34
C GLU A 148 5.60 7.39 -4.70
N SER A 149 6.85 7.84 -4.54
CA SER A 149 7.27 9.20 -4.89
C SER A 149 8.41 9.19 -5.91
N PHE A 150 8.35 10.07 -6.91
CA PHE A 150 9.42 10.20 -7.92
C PHE A 150 10.79 10.56 -7.31
N LYS A 151 10.79 11.20 -6.13
CA LYS A 151 12.01 11.56 -5.39
C LYS A 151 12.68 10.36 -4.74
N GLU A 152 11.89 9.37 -4.30
CA GLU A 152 12.36 8.18 -3.60
C GLU A 152 12.44 6.95 -4.50
N PHE A 153 12.03 7.06 -5.77
CA PHE A 153 12.18 6.05 -6.80
C PHE A 153 13.65 5.75 -7.10
N ASN A 154 14.22 4.78 -6.38
CA ASN A 154 15.60 4.35 -6.53
C ASN A 154 15.74 2.85 -6.24
N ALA A 155 16.78 2.23 -6.82
CA ALA A 155 16.99 0.79 -6.75
C ALA A 155 17.17 0.23 -5.34
N ASN A 156 17.63 1.02 -4.35
CA ASN A 156 17.74 0.53 -2.97
C ASN A 156 16.35 0.37 -2.33
N ASN A 157 15.46 1.36 -2.47
CA ASN A 157 14.11 1.29 -1.89
C ASN A 157 13.35 0.08 -2.46
N ILE A 158 13.32 -0.05 -3.78
CA ILE A 158 12.66 -1.16 -4.48
C ILE A 158 13.21 -2.52 -4.02
N ARG A 159 14.55 -2.66 -3.98
CA ARG A 159 15.22 -3.89 -3.53
C ARG A 159 14.87 -4.24 -2.08
N ASP A 160 14.89 -3.26 -1.19
CA ASP A 160 14.75 -3.52 0.24
C ASP A 160 13.29 -3.76 0.63
N THR A 161 12.32 -3.09 -0.02
CA THR A 161 10.89 -3.44 0.04
C THR A 161 10.64 -4.86 -0.49
N PHE A 162 11.19 -5.22 -1.66
CA PHE A 162 11.06 -6.58 -2.20
C PHE A 162 11.66 -7.66 -1.28
N ARG A 163 12.81 -7.38 -0.65
CA ARG A 163 13.42 -8.27 0.36
C ARG A 163 12.50 -8.50 1.55
N ILE A 164 11.84 -7.46 2.06
CA ILE A 164 10.90 -7.58 3.18
C ILE A 164 9.71 -8.47 2.79
N ILE A 165 9.10 -8.25 1.61
CA ILE A 165 8.00 -9.07 1.09
C ILE A 165 8.42 -10.54 0.97
N LEU A 166 9.62 -10.81 0.42
CA LEU A 166 10.15 -12.18 0.34
C LEU A 166 10.35 -12.81 1.72
N GLN A 167 10.95 -12.10 2.68
CA GLN A 167 11.18 -12.59 4.04
C GLN A 167 9.85 -12.90 4.76
N MET A 168 8.89 -11.98 4.69
CA MET A 168 7.54 -12.20 5.23
C MET A 168 6.87 -13.42 4.61
N SER A 169 6.99 -13.60 3.29
CA SER A 169 6.38 -14.74 2.59
C SER A 169 6.93 -16.09 3.07
N VAL A 170 8.24 -16.19 3.35
CA VAL A 170 8.86 -17.44 3.83
C VAL A 170 8.40 -17.76 5.26
N VAL A 171 8.31 -16.74 6.12
CA VAL A 171 7.76 -16.90 7.49
C VAL A 171 6.30 -17.33 7.46
N MET A 172 5.48 -16.71 6.59
CA MET A 172 4.06 -17.05 6.43
C MET A 172 3.87 -18.45 5.83
N MET A 173 4.64 -18.85 4.81
CA MET A 173 4.57 -20.20 4.23
C MET A 173 4.89 -21.27 5.28
N PHE A 174 5.93 -21.06 6.09
CA PHE A 174 6.30 -22.01 7.15
C PHE A 174 5.27 -22.06 8.29
N GLY A 175 4.75 -20.92 8.73
CA GLY A 175 3.77 -20.84 9.81
C GLY A 175 2.38 -21.34 9.42
N GLY A 176 1.93 -21.05 8.19
CA GLY A 176 0.62 -21.44 7.67
C GLY A 176 0.59 -22.81 6.98
N GLN A 177 1.74 -23.41 6.67
CA GLN A 177 1.88 -24.68 5.93
C GLN A 177 1.14 -24.68 4.58
N MET A 178 1.11 -23.52 3.91
CA MET A 178 0.44 -23.33 2.61
C MET A 178 1.23 -22.34 1.73
N PRO A 179 1.03 -22.35 0.40
CA PRO A 179 1.66 -21.39 -0.52
C PRO A 179 1.30 -19.94 -0.17
N VAL A 180 2.25 -19.01 -0.38
CA VAL A 180 2.02 -17.56 -0.26
C VAL A 180 2.23 -16.88 -1.62
N ILE A 181 1.15 -16.31 -2.13
CA ILE A 181 1.12 -15.42 -3.30
C ILE A 181 1.73 -14.08 -2.88
N LYS A 182 2.53 -13.49 -3.75
CA LYS A 182 3.27 -12.23 -3.56
C LYS A 182 3.05 -11.35 -4.78
#